data_AF-A0AAU4IBH3-F1
#
_entry.id   AF-A0AAU4IBH3-F1
#
_cell.length_a   1.000
_cell.length_b   1.000
_cell.length_c   1.000
_cell.angle_alpha   90.00
_cell.angle_beta   90.00
_cell.angle_gamma   90.00
#
_symmetry.space_group_name_H-M   'P 1'
#
loop_
_entity.id
_entity.type
_entity.pdbx_description
1 polymer ?
#
loop_
_entity_poly.entity_id
_entity_poly.type
_entity_poly.pdbx_seq_one_letter_code
_entity_poly.pdbx_strand_id
1 'polypeptide(L)'
;MAGSTRSRGRTREWESPLKQIGTVEVSGPSMAPTLESGDQVLVRYGAPVRPGHVVVLRHPFQQDLLVVKRAVERRPGGWWVLGDNPYNETGDSTDYGAVPDELVLATAVARFRPRPRPEHAAQDQRSVRAWLSWASSALRPLRADPSASRRLRAR
;
A
#
# COMPACT_ATOMS: atom_id res chain seq x y z
N MET A 1 10.15 35.64 -32.14
CA MET A 1 9.15 36.25 -31.23
C MET A 1 8.34 35.09 -30.63
N ALA A 2 8.75 34.48 -29.51
CA ALA A 2 8.35 34.83 -28.13
C ALA A 2 6.82 35.02 -28.01
N GLY A 3 6.07 33.99 -27.60
CA GLY A 3 5.57 33.78 -26.23
C GLY A 3 4.24 34.55 -26.05
N SER A 4 3.11 34.03 -25.57
CA SER A 4 2.89 33.23 -24.37
C SER A 4 1.40 32.85 -24.35
N THR A 5 1.08 31.55 -24.43
CA THR A 5 -0.23 31.03 -24.05
C THR A 5 -0.22 30.87 -22.53
N ARG A 6 -0.83 31.81 -21.80
CA ARG A 6 -1.10 31.70 -20.37
C ARG A 6 -2.15 30.62 -20.15
N SER A 7 -1.71 29.37 -19.98
CA SER A 7 -2.54 28.34 -19.35
C SER A 7 -2.54 28.59 -17.84
N ARG A 8 -3.73 28.86 -17.31
CA ARG A 8 -4.01 29.00 -15.89
C ARG A 8 -3.58 27.73 -15.17
N GLY A 9 -2.54 27.84 -14.34
CA GLY A 9 -2.14 26.79 -13.41
C GLY A 9 -3.30 26.50 -12.45
N ARG A 10 -3.88 25.32 -12.57
CA ARG A 10 -4.72 24.72 -11.53
C ARG A 10 -3.77 24.37 -10.38
N THR A 11 -3.61 25.28 -9.43
CA THR A 11 -2.87 25.04 -8.18
C THR A 11 -3.53 23.85 -7.49
N ARG A 12 -2.85 22.71 -7.50
CA ARG A 12 -3.36 21.47 -6.91
C ARG A 12 -3.41 21.62 -5.39
N GLU A 13 -4.56 21.30 -4.82
CA GLU A 13 -5.02 21.54 -3.45
C GLU A 13 -4.32 20.72 -2.33
N TRP A 14 -3.02 20.39 -2.47
CA TRP A 14 -2.32 19.42 -1.60
C TRP A 14 -1.18 19.97 -0.74
N GLU A 15 -1.13 21.27 -0.46
CA GLU A 15 -0.02 21.93 0.26
C GLU A 15 0.15 21.57 1.75
N SER A 16 -0.52 20.54 2.28
CA SER A 16 -0.28 20.04 3.64
C SER A 16 0.29 18.62 3.61
N PRO A 17 1.55 18.38 4.05
CA PRO A 17 2.16 17.05 4.05
C PRO A 17 1.39 16.01 4.90
N LEU A 18 0.61 16.46 5.88
CA LEU A 18 -0.24 15.60 6.71
C LEU A 18 -1.56 15.19 6.03
N LYS A 19 -2.07 15.95 5.05
CA LYS A 19 -3.25 15.54 4.26
C LYS A 19 -2.95 14.39 3.30
N GLN A 20 -1.68 14.02 3.14
CA GLN A 20 -1.23 12.97 2.24
C GLN A 20 -1.06 11.62 2.93
N ILE A 21 -1.36 11.50 4.23
CA ILE A 21 -1.20 10.26 4.98
C ILE A 21 -2.57 9.73 5.39
N GLY A 22 -2.76 8.42 5.27
CA GLY A 22 -3.98 7.74 5.72
C GLY A 22 -3.66 6.33 6.22
N THR A 23 -4.70 5.64 6.67
CA THR A 23 -4.63 4.25 7.10
C THR A 23 -5.60 3.40 6.29
N VAL A 24 -5.17 2.21 5.88
CA VAL A 24 -5.98 1.23 5.15
C VAL A 24 -5.90 -0.10 5.89
N GLU A 25 -7.05 -0.71 6.12
CA GLU A 25 -7.12 -2.09 6.59
C GLU A 25 -6.94 -3.06 5.42
N VAL A 26 -6.11 -4.07 5.60
CA VAL A 26 -5.89 -5.12 4.62
C VAL A 26 -6.98 -6.16 4.77
N SER A 27 -7.66 -6.48 3.68
CA SER A 27 -8.65 -7.55 3.62
C SER A 27 -8.23 -8.62 2.62
N GLY A 28 -8.38 -9.88 3.01
CA GLY A 28 -8.07 -11.02 2.16
C GLY A 28 -6.57 -11.38 2.13
N PRO A 29 -6.22 -12.47 1.44
CA PRO A 29 -4.91 -13.11 1.61
C PRO A 29 -3.88 -12.69 0.56
N SER A 30 -4.18 -11.81 -0.40
CA SER A 30 -3.32 -11.63 -1.59
C SER A 30 -1.93 -11.07 -1.32
N MET A 31 -1.74 -10.43 -0.16
CA MET A 31 -0.47 -9.84 0.25
C MET A 31 0.27 -10.68 1.32
N ALA A 32 -0.27 -11.83 1.73
CA ALA A 32 0.40 -12.72 2.67
C ALA A 32 1.69 -13.27 2.04
N PRO A 33 2.81 -13.42 2.79
CA PRO A 33 2.96 -13.18 4.23
C PRO A 33 3.40 -11.73 4.58
N THR A 34 3.49 -10.83 3.60
CA THR A 34 3.90 -9.44 3.85
C THR A 34 2.86 -8.70 4.67
N LEU A 35 1.59 -8.82 4.28
CA LEU A 35 0.43 -8.29 4.97
C LEU A 35 -0.62 -9.39 5.12
N GLU A 36 -1.07 -9.58 6.35
CA GLU A 36 -2.17 -10.47 6.70
C GLU A 36 -3.49 -9.69 6.71
N SER A 37 -4.60 -10.40 6.56
CA SER A 37 -5.92 -9.80 6.73
C SER A 37 -6.07 -9.25 8.16
N GLY A 38 -6.62 -8.03 8.27
CA GLY A 38 -6.75 -7.28 9.53
C GLY A 38 -5.50 -6.46 9.90
N ASP A 39 -4.40 -6.57 9.14
CA ASP A 39 -3.28 -5.64 9.28
C ASP A 39 -3.75 -4.22 8.90
N GLN A 40 -3.35 -3.22 9.69
CA GLN A 40 -3.55 -1.82 9.34
C GLN A 40 -2.27 -1.26 8.73
N VAL A 41 -2.40 -0.51 7.63
CA VAL A 41 -1.27 -0.03 6.85
C VAL A 41 -1.33 1.49 6.78
N LEU A 42 -0.24 2.13 7.24
CA LEU A 42 -0.02 3.55 7.03
C LEU A 42 0.39 3.76 5.58
N VAL A 43 -0.36 4.60 4.87
CA VAL A 43 -0.15 4.88 3.45
C VAL A 43 0.12 6.36 3.23
N ARG A 44 0.88 6.66 2.17
CA ARG A 44 1.15 8.02 1.69
C ARG A 44 0.63 8.18 0.28
N TYR A 45 -0.37 9.03 0.11
CA TYR A 45 -0.98 9.43 -1.15
C TYR A 45 -0.06 10.31 -1.98
N GLY A 46 -0.10 10.13 -3.30
CA GLY A 46 0.67 10.94 -4.25
C GLY A 46 2.19 10.79 -4.17
N ALA A 47 2.70 9.84 -3.40
CA ALA A 47 4.13 9.55 -3.31
C ALA A 47 4.63 8.82 -4.58
N PRO A 48 5.88 9.06 -5.02
CA PRO A 48 6.47 8.33 -6.13
C PRO A 48 6.50 6.82 -5.86
N VAL A 49 6.04 6.04 -6.83
CA VAL A 49 6.07 4.56 -6.78
C VAL A 49 7.39 4.05 -7.33
N ARG A 50 7.94 3.00 -6.71
CA ARG A 50 9.16 2.32 -7.15
C ARG A 50 8.93 0.81 -7.15
N PRO A 51 9.68 0.03 -7.96
CA PRO A 51 9.68 -1.42 -7.84
C PRO A 51 9.92 -1.86 -6.39
N GLY A 52 9.10 -2.79 -5.93
CA GLY A 52 9.10 -3.30 -4.56
C GLY A 52 8.21 -2.52 -3.59
N HIS A 53 7.62 -1.38 -3.96
CA HIS A 53 6.60 -0.73 -3.11
C HIS A 53 5.34 -1.57 -3.03
N VAL A 54 4.75 -1.63 -1.83
CA VAL A 54 3.35 -2.02 -1.68
C VAL A 54 2.50 -0.77 -1.93
N VAL A 55 1.47 -0.91 -2.75
CA VAL A 55 0.63 0.20 -3.22
C VAL A 55 -0.85 -0.11 -3.00
N VAL A 56 -1.62 0.95 -2.77
CA VAL A 56 -3.08 0.93 -2.81
C VAL A 56 -3.52 1.46 -4.17
N LEU A 57 -4.36 0.72 -4.86
CA LEU A 57 -4.88 1.10 -6.18
C LEU A 57 -6.37 0.83 -6.30
N ARG A 58 -7.04 1.56 -7.19
CA ARG A 58 -8.39 1.25 -7.64
C ARG A 58 -8.33 0.11 -8.65
N HIS A 59 -9.19 -0.89 -8.49
CA HIS A 59 -9.24 -2.01 -9.41
C HIS A 59 -9.64 -1.52 -10.82
N PRO A 60 -8.90 -1.88 -11.90
CA PRO A 60 -9.14 -1.33 -13.24
C PRO A 60 -10.56 -1.53 -13.77
N PHE A 61 -11.19 -2.66 -13.45
CA PHE A 61 -12.54 -3.01 -13.88
C PHE A 61 -13.62 -2.81 -12.81
N GLN A 62 -13.24 -2.45 -11.58
CA GLN A 62 -14.17 -2.30 -10.44
C GLN A 62 -13.73 -1.06 -9.63
N GLN A 63 -14.04 0.14 -10.12
CA GLN A 63 -13.39 1.37 -9.65
C GLN A 63 -13.72 1.77 -8.20
N ASP A 64 -14.76 1.18 -7.61
CA ASP A 64 -15.13 1.33 -6.20
C ASP A 64 -14.35 0.36 -5.28
N LEU A 65 -13.67 -0.63 -5.86
CA LEU A 65 -12.85 -1.59 -5.12
C LEU A 65 -11.41 -1.10 -5.04
N LEU A 66 -10.93 -0.92 -3.81
CA LEU A 66 -9.52 -0.69 -3.53
C LEU A 66 -8.82 -2.01 -3.24
N VAL A 67 -7.65 -2.21 -3.84
CA VAL A 67 -6.82 -3.39 -3.63
C VAL A 67 -5.39 -2.98 -3.25
N VAL A 68 -4.74 -3.85 -2.46
CA VAL A 68 -3.34 -3.69 -2.07
C VAL A 68 -2.51 -4.71 -2.82
N LYS A 69 -1.48 -4.23 -3.53
CA LYS A 69 -0.59 -5.07 -4.36
C LYS A 69 0.85 -4.59 -4.25
N ARG A 70 1.82 -5.41 -4.69
CA ARG A 70 3.21 -5.00 -4.84
C ARG A 70 3.47 -4.49 -6.25
N ALA A 71 3.98 -3.28 -6.37
CA ALA A 71 4.51 -2.74 -7.62
C ALA A 71 5.79 -3.49 -8.00
N VAL A 72 5.74 -4.27 -9.08
CA VAL A 72 6.84 -5.14 -9.47
C VAL A 72 7.74 -4.44 -10.48
N GLU A 73 7.15 -3.82 -11.50
CA GLU A 73 7.89 -3.09 -12.53
C GLU A 73 7.03 -2.11 -13.30
N ARG A 74 7.70 -1.25 -14.06
CA ARG A 74 7.06 -0.32 -14.98
C ARG A 74 6.92 -0.99 -16.35
N ARG A 75 5.73 -0.93 -16.95
CA ARG A 75 5.44 -1.40 -18.30
C ARG A 75 4.75 -0.29 -19.11
N PRO A 76 4.66 -0.41 -20.44
CA PRO A 76 3.78 0.46 -21.22
C PRO A 76 2.36 0.42 -20.62
N GLY A 77 1.76 1.59 -20.40
CA GLY A 77 0.44 1.71 -19.79
C GLY A 77 0.40 1.81 -18.26
N GLY A 78 1.52 1.60 -17.55
CA GLY A 78 1.60 1.89 -16.11
C GLY A 78 2.40 0.88 -15.29
N TRP A 79 1.91 0.56 -14.09
CA TRP A 79 2.55 -0.36 -13.15
C TRP A 79 2.06 -1.79 -13.33
N TRP A 80 3.01 -2.72 -13.49
CA TRP A 80 2.74 -4.14 -13.30
C TRP A 80 2.75 -4.44 -11.80
N VAL A 81 1.62 -4.89 -11.27
CA VAL A 81 1.42 -5.13 -9.84
C VAL A 81 1.03 -6.59 -9.60
N LEU A 82 1.62 -7.22 -8.60
CA LEU A 82 1.36 -8.62 -8.26
C LEU A 82 1.01 -8.77 -6.78
N GLY A 83 0.26 -9.82 -6.45
CA GLY A 83 0.13 -10.28 -5.07
C GLY A 83 1.43 -10.91 -4.55
N ASP A 84 1.71 -10.77 -3.26
CA ASP A 84 2.84 -11.46 -2.62
C ASP A 84 2.50 -12.93 -2.30
N ASN A 85 1.21 -13.26 -2.19
CA ASN A 85 0.76 -14.59 -1.86
C ASN A 85 0.86 -15.51 -3.09
N PRO A 86 1.70 -16.55 -3.04
CA PRO A 86 1.90 -17.44 -4.18
C PRO A 86 0.68 -18.31 -4.51
N TYR A 87 -0.26 -18.45 -3.58
CA TYR A 87 -1.49 -19.23 -3.72
C TYR A 87 -2.70 -18.38 -4.11
N ASN A 88 -2.52 -17.06 -4.24
CA ASN A 88 -3.58 -16.17 -4.72
C ASN A 88 -3.46 -16.02 -6.23
N GLU A 89 -4.30 -16.73 -6.98
CA GLU A 89 -4.19 -16.85 -8.44
C GLU A 89 -4.77 -15.67 -9.22
N THR A 90 -5.62 -14.84 -8.61
CA THR A 90 -6.37 -13.81 -9.32
C THR A 90 -6.36 -12.43 -8.63
N GLY A 91 -6.84 -11.43 -9.35
CA GLY A 91 -7.00 -10.06 -8.90
C GLY A 91 -5.69 -9.28 -8.92
N ASP A 92 -4.77 -9.59 -9.82
CA ASP A 92 -3.59 -8.77 -10.07
C ASP A 92 -3.31 -8.56 -11.57
N SER A 93 -2.14 -8.01 -11.92
CA SER A 93 -1.81 -7.68 -13.30
C SER A 93 -1.80 -8.86 -14.26
N THR A 94 -1.74 -10.13 -13.81
CA THR A 94 -1.93 -11.28 -14.71
C THR A 94 -3.30 -11.29 -15.37
N ASP A 95 -4.31 -10.73 -14.69
CA ASP A 95 -5.70 -10.77 -15.15
C ASP A 95 -6.08 -9.50 -15.93
N TYR A 96 -5.63 -8.34 -15.45
CA TYR A 96 -6.07 -7.04 -15.98
C TYR A 96 -4.95 -6.22 -16.64
N GLY A 97 -3.72 -6.74 -16.69
CA GLY A 97 -2.59 -6.07 -17.31
C GLY A 97 -1.97 -4.95 -16.44
N ALA A 98 -1.24 -4.03 -17.08
CA ALA A 98 -0.61 -2.91 -16.39
C ALA A 98 -1.67 -1.92 -15.87
N VAL A 99 -1.51 -1.48 -14.63
CA VAL A 99 -2.40 -0.52 -13.96
C VAL A 99 -1.94 0.90 -14.26
N PRO A 100 -2.79 1.76 -14.87
CA PRO A 100 -2.48 3.16 -15.08
C PRO A 100 -2.12 3.92 -13.80
N ASP A 101 -1.24 4.92 -13.91
CA ASP A 101 -0.73 5.69 -12.76
C ASP A 101 -1.85 6.34 -11.93
N GLU A 102 -2.87 6.82 -12.60
CA GLU A 102 -4.03 7.48 -11.99
C GLU A 102 -4.84 6.56 -11.09
N LEU A 103 -4.76 5.24 -11.30
CA LEU A 103 -5.41 4.26 -10.45
C LEU A 103 -4.55 3.89 -9.24
N VAL A 104 -3.26 4.22 -9.24
CA VAL A 104 -2.36 3.99 -8.10
C VAL A 104 -2.43 5.18 -7.15
N LEU A 105 -3.11 5.00 -6.03
CA LEU A 105 -3.48 6.10 -5.13
C LEU A 105 -2.38 6.43 -4.11
N ALA A 106 -1.78 5.40 -3.51
CA ALA A 106 -0.89 5.56 -2.37
C ALA A 106 0.18 4.47 -2.30
N THR A 107 1.26 4.79 -1.60
CA THR A 107 2.33 3.84 -1.22
C THR A 107 2.23 3.49 0.25
N ALA A 108 2.34 2.21 0.58
CA ALA A 108 2.40 1.75 1.96
C ALA A 108 3.77 2.06 2.57
N VAL A 109 3.77 2.60 3.79
CA VAL A 109 4.98 3.06 4.50
C VAL A 109 5.29 2.16 5.68
N ALA A 110 4.27 1.77 6.44
CA ALA A 110 4.41 0.92 7.61
C ALA A 110 3.14 0.09 7.83
N ARG A 111 3.32 -1.11 8.36
CA ARG A 111 2.26 -1.96 8.88
C ARG A 111 2.19 -1.83 10.40
N PHE A 112 0.99 -1.79 10.97
CA PHE A 112 0.74 -2.02 12.38
C PHE A 112 -0.37 -3.07 12.58
N ARG A 113 -0.17 -4.00 13.52
CA ARG A 113 -1.16 -5.01 13.91
C ARG A 113 -1.96 -4.54 15.12
N PRO A 114 -3.24 -4.15 14.99
CA PRO A 114 -4.05 -3.79 16.14
C PRO A 114 -4.12 -4.96 17.12
N ARG A 115 -4.01 -4.69 18.44
CA ARG A 115 -4.15 -5.75 19.44
C ARG A 115 -5.58 -6.31 19.39
N PRO A 116 -5.77 -7.63 19.56
CA PRO A 116 -7.08 -8.13 19.90
C PRO A 116 -7.56 -7.40 21.16
N ARG A 117 -8.74 -6.78 21.07
CA ARG A 117 -9.38 -6.16 22.23
C ARG A 117 -9.64 -7.30 23.22
N PRO A 118 -9.09 -7.29 24.44
CA PRO A 118 -9.33 -8.37 25.37
C PRO A 118 -10.81 -8.34 25.72
N GLU A 119 -11.55 -9.35 25.27
CA GLU A 119 -12.99 -9.42 25.43
C GLU A 119 -13.42 -9.62 26.89
N HIS A 120 -12.50 -10.01 27.79
CA HIS A 120 -12.74 -10.10 29.24
C HIS A 120 -11.50 -9.78 30.12
N ALA A 121 -10.71 -8.73 29.85
CA ALA A 121 -9.61 -8.36 30.76
C ALA A 121 -10.05 -7.26 31.74
N ALA A 122 -10.20 -7.68 32.99
CA ALA A 122 -10.22 -6.83 34.16
C ALA A 122 -9.13 -5.76 34.10
N GLN A 123 -9.44 -4.60 34.67
CA GLN A 123 -8.52 -3.52 34.95
C GLN A 123 -7.30 -4.06 35.70
N ASP A 124 -6.20 -4.37 34.99
CA ASP A 124 -4.94 -4.63 35.67
C ASP A 124 -3.71 -4.17 34.87
N GLN A 125 -3.15 -3.07 35.37
CA GLN A 125 -1.74 -2.73 35.43
C GLN A 125 -0.90 -2.78 34.12
N ARG A 126 -0.82 -1.59 33.55
CA ARG A 126 0.04 -1.09 32.47
C ARG A 126 1.52 -1.49 32.62
N SER A 127 1.93 -2.56 31.98
CA SER A 127 3.34 -2.78 31.65
C SER A 127 3.68 -2.05 30.35
N VAL A 128 4.32 -0.88 30.47
CA VAL A 128 4.88 -0.12 29.34
C VAL A 128 5.80 -1.01 28.49
N ARG A 129 6.50 -1.98 29.11
CA ARG A 129 7.34 -2.97 28.41
C ARG A 129 6.54 -3.93 27.54
N ALA A 130 5.38 -4.41 28.01
CA ALA A 130 4.50 -5.22 27.18
C ALA A 130 3.93 -4.41 26.01
N TRP A 131 3.64 -3.13 26.24
CA TRP A 131 3.25 -2.19 25.18
C TRP A 131 4.38 -1.96 24.16
N LEU A 132 5.62 -1.75 24.60
CA LEU A 132 6.77 -1.57 23.72
C LEU A 132 7.14 -2.86 22.97
N SER A 133 7.06 -4.03 23.59
CA SER A 133 7.35 -5.31 22.92
C SER A 133 6.33 -5.62 21.83
N TRP A 134 5.03 -5.39 22.09
CA TRP A 134 4.00 -5.44 21.06
C TRP A 134 4.21 -4.37 19.99
N ALA A 135 4.46 -3.11 20.36
CA ALA A 135 4.66 -2.04 19.38
C ALA A 135 5.84 -2.38 18.45
N SER A 136 6.92 -2.96 18.98
CA SER A 136 8.09 -3.36 18.20
C SER A 136 7.87 -4.55 17.25
N SER A 137 6.98 -5.48 17.61
CA SER A 137 6.63 -6.62 16.73
C SER A 137 5.46 -6.30 15.78
N ALA A 138 4.59 -5.39 16.18
CA ALA A 138 3.43 -4.95 15.42
C ALA A 138 3.81 -3.92 14.34
N LEU A 139 4.75 -3.01 14.63
CA LEU A 139 5.20 -1.98 13.70
C LEU A 139 6.33 -2.50 12.81
N ARG A 140 6.00 -2.81 11.56
CA ARG A 140 6.99 -3.19 10.55
C ARG A 140 7.06 -2.13 9.44
N PRO A 141 8.22 -1.48 9.21
CA PRO A 141 8.36 -0.58 8.07
C PRO A 141 8.28 -1.39 6.77
N LEU A 142 7.45 -0.93 5.83
CA LEU A 142 7.29 -1.52 4.51
C LEU A 142 8.21 -0.79 3.54
N ARG A 143 9.52 -0.98 3.70
CA ARG A 143 10.49 -0.44 2.73
C ARG A 143 10.28 -1.12 1.38
N ALA A 144 10.58 -0.39 0.30
CA ALA A 144 10.72 -1.00 -1.01
C ALA A 144 11.64 -2.21 -0.88
N ASP A 145 11.15 -3.39 -1.22
CA ASP A 145 11.96 -4.61 -1.26
C ASP A 145 12.19 -4.98 -2.74
N PRO A 146 13.33 -4.57 -3.33
CA PRO A 146 13.65 -4.91 -4.71
C PRO A 146 13.78 -6.42 -4.91
N SER A 147 14.15 -7.18 -3.87
CA SER A 147 14.32 -8.63 -3.96
C SER A 147 12.97 -9.34 -4.11
N ALA A 148 11.94 -8.87 -3.40
CA ALA A 148 10.56 -9.35 -3.58
C ALA A 148 10.09 -9.08 -5.01
N SER A 149 10.33 -7.88 -5.54
CA SER A 149 9.98 -7.56 -6.94
C SER A 149 10.70 -8.46 -7.95
N ARG A 150 11.99 -8.76 -7.73
CA ARG A 150 12.77 -9.63 -8.63
C ARG A 150 12.25 -11.06 -8.64
N ARG A 151 11.88 -11.61 -7.47
CA ARG A 151 11.30 -12.96 -7.36
C ARG A 151 9.96 -13.05 -8.09
N LEU A 152 9.14 -12.00 -7.98
CA LEU A 152 7.84 -11.95 -8.65
C LEU A 152 7.95 -11.84 -10.18
N ARG A 153 9.00 -11.19 -10.71
CA ARG A 153 9.25 -11.18 -12.17
C ARG A 153 9.75 -12.51 -12.74
N ALA A 154 10.23 -13.40 -11.88
CA ALA A 154 10.76 -14.69 -12.29
C ALA A 154 9.66 -15.79 -12.32
N ARG A 155 8.41 -15.43 -12.02
CA ARG A 155 7.23 -16.29 -12.12
C ARG A 155 6.51 -15.98 -13.42
#